data_AF-A0A353GCF5-F1
#
_entry.id   AF-A0A353GCF5-F1
#
_cell.length_a   1.000
_cell.length_b   1.000
_cell.length_c   1.000
_cell.angle_alpha   90.00
_cell.angle_beta   90.00
_cell.angle_gamma   90.00
#
_symmetry.space_group_name_H-M   'P 1'
#
loop_
_entity.id
_entity.type
_entity.pdbx_description
1 polymer ?
#
loop_
_entity_poly.entity_id
_entity_poly.type
_entity_poly.pdbx_seq_one_letter_code
_entity_poly.pdbx_strand_id
1 'polypeptide(L)'
;MFNPTIRFCPSNIAELKKALREQYFNVSSSHADEALAASLGFRTHAAMLNILNQIRGSTRLIVQIDPLLMLNRLEQLGYTDLNSQTLRKLMWETILPDRWQDDELQTTIRKRFIPAAANA
;
A
#
# COMPACT_ATOMS: atom_id res chain seq x y z
N MET A 1 20.58 1.53 -3.46
CA MET A 1 19.61 0.55 -4.01
C MET A 1 18.23 1.15 -3.79
N PHE A 2 17.41 1.29 -4.85
CA PHE A 2 16.16 2.03 -4.76
C PHE A 2 15.02 1.13 -4.26
N ASN A 3 14.26 1.61 -3.28
CA ASN A 3 13.05 0.97 -2.80
C ASN A 3 11.83 1.65 -3.46
N PRO A 4 10.76 0.91 -3.78
CA PRO A 4 9.58 1.50 -4.40
C PRO A 4 8.87 2.43 -3.42
N THR A 5 8.31 3.51 -3.96
CA THR A 5 7.48 4.46 -3.22
C THR A 5 6.04 4.34 -3.66
N ILE A 6 5.12 4.38 -2.71
CA ILE A 6 3.69 4.24 -2.97
C ILE A 6 2.90 5.32 -2.25
N ARG A 7 1.71 5.64 -2.73
CA ARG A 7 0.75 6.38 -1.91
C ARG A 7 0.29 5.51 -0.76
N PHE A 8 0.38 6.05 0.45
CA PHE A 8 -0.10 5.38 1.66
C PHE A 8 -1.60 5.61 1.82
N CYS A 9 -2.37 4.65 1.30
CA CYS A 9 -3.84 4.63 1.39
C CYS A 9 -4.35 3.18 1.51
N PRO A 10 -5.55 2.96 2.05
CA PRO A 10 -6.08 1.62 2.30
C PRO A 10 -6.10 0.71 1.06
N SER A 11 -6.46 1.26 -0.12
CA SER A 11 -6.53 0.52 -1.37
C SER A 11 -5.16 -0.03 -1.82
N ASN A 12 -4.10 0.77 -1.73
CA ASN A 12 -2.75 0.33 -2.07
C ASN A 12 -2.22 -0.72 -1.09
N ILE A 13 -2.50 -0.56 0.21
CA ILE A 13 -2.11 -1.56 1.22
C ILE A 13 -2.85 -2.88 0.97
N ALA A 14 -4.13 -2.83 0.62
CA ALA A 14 -4.90 -4.03 0.29
C ALA A 14 -4.36 -4.74 -0.96
N GLU A 15 -3.99 -4.00 -2.02
CA GLU A 15 -3.45 -4.63 -3.23
C GLU A 15 -2.05 -5.23 -3.00
N LEU A 16 -1.18 -4.56 -2.24
CA LEU A 16 0.11 -5.15 -1.85
C LEU A 16 -0.06 -6.43 -1.02
N LYS A 17 -1.02 -6.44 -0.08
CA LYS A 17 -1.34 -7.62 0.71
C LYS A 17 -1.81 -8.77 -0.17
N LYS A 18 -2.68 -8.48 -1.13
CA LYS A 18 -3.18 -9.46 -2.08
C LYS A 18 -2.03 -10.03 -2.91
N ALA A 19 -1.20 -9.18 -3.51
CA ALA A 19 -0.03 -9.60 -4.29
C ALA A 19 0.93 -10.48 -3.48
N LEU A 20 1.20 -10.12 -2.21
CA LEU A 20 2.04 -10.90 -1.31
C LEU A 20 1.48 -12.31 -1.06
N ARG A 21 0.16 -12.41 -0.83
CA ARG A 21 -0.50 -13.70 -0.57
C ARG A 21 -0.68 -14.55 -1.81
N GLU A 22 -0.79 -13.94 -2.99
CA GLU A 22 -0.78 -14.65 -4.28
C GLU A 22 0.60 -15.23 -4.56
N GLN A 23 1.67 -14.49 -4.24
CA GLN A 23 3.05 -14.95 -4.39
C GLN A 23 3.44 -16.02 -3.36
N TYR A 24 2.94 -15.91 -2.12
CA TYR A 24 3.25 -16.80 -1.01
C TYR A 24 1.97 -17.29 -0.32
N PHE A 25 1.37 -18.34 -0.87
CA PHE A 25 0.07 -18.88 -0.41
C PHE A 25 0.04 -19.36 1.04
N ASN A 26 1.21 -19.73 1.59
CA ASN A 26 1.38 -20.20 2.96
C ASN A 26 1.45 -19.04 3.99
N VAL A 27 1.60 -17.80 3.54
CA VAL A 27 1.60 -16.63 4.43
C VAL A 27 0.16 -16.33 4.86
N SER A 28 -0.07 -16.36 6.17
CA SER A 28 -1.38 -16.07 6.74
C SER A 28 -1.74 -14.59 6.51
N SER A 29 -3.04 -14.30 6.48
CA SER A 29 -3.53 -12.93 6.26
C SER A 29 -3.01 -11.94 7.32
N SER A 30 -2.96 -12.35 8.59
CA SER A 30 -2.47 -11.53 9.70
C SER A 30 -0.95 -11.35 9.67
N HIS A 31 -0.20 -12.35 9.24
CA HIS A 31 1.25 -12.21 9.08
C HIS A 31 1.63 -11.33 7.90
N ALA A 32 0.86 -11.39 6.80
CA ALA A 32 1.00 -10.47 5.67
C ALA A 32 0.79 -9.01 6.11
N ASP A 33 -0.23 -8.75 6.94
CA ASP A 33 -0.50 -7.42 7.51
C ASP A 33 0.67 -6.90 8.36
N GLU A 34 1.21 -7.74 9.24
CA GLU A 34 2.36 -7.40 10.08
C GLU A 34 3.65 -7.18 9.28
N ALA A 35 3.89 -8.00 8.25
CA ALA A 35 5.04 -7.86 7.37
C ALA A 35 4.99 -6.59 6.51
N LEU A 36 3.80 -6.22 6.02
CA LEU A 36 3.58 -4.95 5.32
C LEU A 36 3.73 -3.75 6.25
N ALA A 37 3.26 -3.84 7.49
CA ALA A 37 3.47 -2.78 8.46
C ALA A 37 4.98 -2.56 8.71
N ALA A 38 5.73 -3.64 8.90
CA ALA A 38 7.18 -3.58 9.10
C ALA A 38 7.92 -3.01 7.89
N SER A 39 7.53 -3.37 6.66
CA SER A 39 8.15 -2.84 5.44
C SER A 39 7.98 -1.33 5.28
N LEU A 40 6.95 -0.76 5.91
CA LEU A 40 6.65 0.67 5.93
C LEU A 40 7.20 1.38 7.20
N GLY A 41 7.96 0.66 8.03
CA GLY A 41 8.58 1.19 9.25
C GLY A 41 7.68 1.20 10.49
N PHE A 42 6.50 0.59 10.44
CA PHE A 42 5.63 0.45 11.61
C PHE A 42 6.00 -0.77 12.45
N ARG A 43 5.90 -0.63 13.78
CA ARG A 43 6.16 -1.74 14.71
C ARG A 43 5.09 -2.85 14.65
N THR A 44 3.84 -2.48 14.37
CA THR A 44 2.69 -3.40 14.31
C THR A 44 1.71 -2.94 13.25
N HIS A 45 0.87 -3.87 12.76
CA HIS A 45 -0.23 -3.56 11.87
C HIS A 45 -1.23 -2.58 12.50
N ALA A 46 -1.50 -2.71 13.80
CA ALA A 46 -2.39 -1.81 14.52
C ALA A 46 -1.88 -0.34 14.52
N ALA A 47 -0.57 -0.14 14.65
CA ALA A 47 0.02 1.19 14.56
C ALA A 47 -0.12 1.79 13.15
N MET A 48 0.10 0.98 12.11
CA MET A 48 -0.12 1.37 10.72
C MET A 48 -1.59 1.74 10.47
N LEU A 49 -2.54 0.93 10.94
CA LEU A 49 -3.98 1.18 10.81
C LEU A 49 -4.41 2.48 11.45
N ASN A 50 -3.87 2.82 12.62
CA ASN A 50 -4.17 4.10 13.27
C ASN A 50 -3.81 5.29 12.36
N ILE A 51 -2.64 5.25 11.71
CA ILE A 51 -2.22 6.30 10.78
C ILE A 51 -3.07 6.27 9.50
N LEU A 52 -3.38 5.11 8.93
CA LEU A 52 -4.27 4.99 7.78
C LEU A 52 -5.65 5.62 8.04
N ASN A 53 -6.19 5.45 9.25
CA ASN A 53 -7.48 6.00 9.64
C ASN A 53 -7.47 7.53 9.84
N GLN A 54 -6.30 8.10 10.13
CA GLN A 54 -6.10 9.55 10.28
C GLN A 54 -5.90 10.24 8.92
N ILE A 55 -5.42 9.52 7.92
CA ILE A 55 -5.22 10.05 6.57
C ILE A 55 -6.57 10.07 5.85
N ARG A 56 -7.19 11.25 5.80
CA ARG A 56 -8.49 11.48 5.15
C ARG A 56 -8.43 12.60 4.12
N GLY A 57 -9.45 12.64 3.27
CA GLY A 57 -9.66 13.65 2.24
C GLY A 57 -8.48 13.73 1.28
N SER A 58 -8.01 14.95 1.02
CA SER A 58 -6.95 15.23 0.06
C SER A 58 -5.53 15.08 0.61
N THR A 59 -5.36 14.42 1.76
CA THR A 59 -4.02 14.15 2.32
C THR A 59 -3.24 13.22 1.39
N ARG A 60 -2.04 13.64 1.00
CA ARG A 60 -1.13 12.90 0.12
C ARG A 60 0.11 12.50 0.90
N LEU A 61 0.10 11.27 1.41
CA LEU A 61 1.28 10.67 2.03
C LEU A 61 1.89 9.66 1.07
N ILE A 62 3.18 9.84 0.77
CA ILE A 62 3.99 8.88 0.02
C ILE A 62 4.92 8.20 0.99
N VAL A 63 5.01 6.88 0.92
CA VAL A 63 5.87 6.06 1.77
C VAL A 63 6.76 5.18 0.92
N GLN A 64 7.94 4.88 1.43
CA GLN A 64 8.89 3.95 0.85
C GLN A 64 8.64 2.56 1.45
N ILE A 65 8.65 1.53 0.61
CA ILE A 65 8.51 0.14 1.05
C ILE A 65 9.88 -0.51 1.09
N ASP A 66 10.30 -1.00 2.25
CA ASP A 66 11.54 -1.77 2.37
C ASP A 66 11.28 -3.29 2.33
N PRO A 67 11.66 -4.00 1.24
CA PRO A 67 11.46 -5.44 1.14
C PRO A 67 12.30 -6.26 2.12
N LEU A 68 13.42 -5.71 2.63
CA LEU A 68 14.27 -6.40 3.59
C LEU A 68 13.66 -6.36 5.00
N LEU A 69 13.02 -5.26 5.37
CA LEU A 69 12.23 -5.18 6.61
C LEU A 69 11.03 -6.13 6.55
N MET A 70 10.38 -6.26 5.39
CA MET A 70 9.32 -7.24 5.17
C MET A 70 9.83 -8.67 5.38
N LEU A 71 10.96 -9.02 4.75
CA LEU A 71 11.57 -10.34 4.86
C LEU A 71 11.90 -10.68 6.31
N ASN A 72 12.61 -9.78 7.00
CA ASN A 72 12.96 -9.97 8.42
C ASN A 72 11.72 -10.20 9.28
N ARG A 73 10.64 -9.44 9.05
CA ARG A 73 9.39 -9.64 9.79
C ARG A 73 8.75 -10.99 9.49
N LEU A 74 8.78 -11.46 8.25
CA LEU A 74 8.28 -12.78 7.89
C LEU A 74 9.12 -13.91 8.51
N GLU A 75 10.44 -13.75 8.55
CA GLU A 75 11.34 -14.70 9.24
C GLU A 75 11.02 -14.80 10.73
N GLN A 76 10.80 -13.66 11.42
CA GLN A 76 10.36 -13.62 12.82
C GLN A 76 9.02 -14.33 13.06
N LEU A 77 8.15 -14.37 12.05
CA LEU A 77 6.85 -15.05 12.07
C LEU A 77 6.93 -16.52 11.63
N GLY A 78 8.14 -17.03 11.36
CA GLY A 78 8.40 -18.44 11.05
C GLY A 78 8.54 -18.78 9.56
N TYR A 79 8.64 -17.79 8.67
CA TYR A 79 8.81 -18.02 7.23
C TYR A 79 10.28 -17.84 6.81
N THR A 80 11.05 -18.94 6.75
CA THR A 80 12.51 -18.91 6.54
C THR A 80 12.98 -19.11 5.10
N ASP A 81 12.13 -19.63 4.21
CA ASP A 81 12.52 -19.98 2.83
C ASP A 81 12.08 -18.94 1.78
N LEU A 82 12.03 -17.67 2.19
CA LEU A 82 11.57 -16.57 1.34
C LEU A 82 12.75 -15.94 0.59
N ASN A 83 12.57 -15.70 -0.71
CA ASN A 83 13.59 -15.08 -1.54
C ASN A 83 13.45 -13.55 -1.55
N SER A 84 14.50 -12.86 -1.10
CA SER A 84 14.56 -11.39 -1.06
C SER A 84 14.40 -10.72 -2.43
N GLN A 85 14.90 -11.35 -3.51
CA GLN A 85 14.76 -10.85 -4.87
C GLN A 85 13.32 -10.97 -5.35
N THR A 86 12.64 -12.07 -5.03
CA THR A 86 11.22 -12.28 -5.35
C THR A 86 10.34 -11.27 -4.62
N LEU A 87 10.58 -11.03 -3.32
CA LEU A 87 9.89 -9.99 -2.56
C LEU A 87 10.13 -8.60 -3.15
N ARG A 88 11.36 -8.28 -3.53
CA ARG A 88 11.67 -7.00 -4.17
C ARG A 88 10.92 -6.86 -5.50
N LYS A 89 10.97 -7.87 -6.35
CA LYS A 89 10.29 -7.89 -7.65
C LYS A 89 8.78 -7.67 -7.46
N LEU A 90 8.16 -8.39 -6.52
CA LEU A 90 6.77 -8.23 -6.16
C LEU A 90 6.42 -6.77 -5.82
N MET A 91 7.20 -6.12 -4.94
CA MET A 91 6.94 -4.73 -4.54
C MET A 91 7.08 -3.72 -5.68
N TRP A 92 7.91 -4.01 -6.69
CA TRP A 92 8.08 -3.16 -7.87
C TRP A 92 7.03 -3.40 -8.96
N GLU A 93 6.59 -4.64 -9.13
CA GLU A 93 5.69 -5.05 -10.22
C GLU A 93 4.22 -5.00 -9.83
N THR A 94 3.91 -4.88 -8.54
CA THR A 94 2.50 -4.78 -8.10
C THR A 94 1.87 -3.53 -8.69
N ILE A 95 0.86 -3.74 -9.54
CA ILE A 95 0.06 -2.66 -10.10
C ILE A 95 -0.87 -2.17 -9.02
N LEU A 96 -0.56 -1.01 -8.46
CA LEU A 96 -1.41 -0.39 -7.45
C LEU A 96 -2.58 0.31 -8.12
N PRO A 97 -3.75 0.36 -7.47
CA PRO A 97 -4.88 1.18 -7.89
C PRO A 97 -4.55 2.66 -7.68
N ASP A 98 -3.56 3.17 -8.41
CA ASP A 98 -3.16 4.56 -8.34
C ASP A 98 -4.05 5.38 -9.28
N ARG A 99 -5.21 5.73 -8.77
CA ARG A 99 -5.94 6.89 -9.26
C ARG A 99 -6.43 7.64 -8.04
N TRP A 100 -6.32 8.95 -8.09
CA TRP A 100 -6.96 9.90 -7.19
C TRP A 100 -8.50 9.83 -7.22
N GLN A 101 -9.09 8.64 -7.44
CA GLN A 101 -10.51 8.34 -7.54
C GLN A 101 -11.25 8.62 -6.23
N ASP A 102 -10.58 8.51 -5.09
CA ASP A 102 -11.14 8.88 -3.78
C ASP A 102 -10.87 10.36 -3.40
N ASP A 103 -10.29 11.16 -4.28
CA ASP A 103 -9.98 12.57 -3.97
C ASP A 103 -11.23 13.43 -4.24
N GLU A 104 -11.93 13.82 -3.17
CA GLU A 104 -13.00 14.82 -3.21
C GLU A 104 -12.58 16.05 -4.01
N LEU A 105 -11.29 16.40 -3.96
CA LEU A 105 -10.71 17.52 -4.69
C LEU A 105 -10.69 17.28 -6.21
N GLN A 106 -10.37 16.07 -6.69
CA GLN A 106 -10.52 15.75 -8.12
C GLN A 106 -11.98 15.83 -8.56
N THR A 107 -12.90 15.33 -7.74
CA THR A 107 -14.33 15.41 -8.02
C THR A 107 -14.80 16.86 -8.05
N THR A 108 -14.31 17.70 -7.14
CA THR A 108 -14.61 19.13 -7.06
C THR A 108 -14.02 19.91 -8.24
N ILE A 109 -12.77 19.63 -8.63
CA ILE A 109 -12.14 20.19 -9.82
C ILE A 109 -12.93 19.80 -11.06
N ARG A 110 -13.25 18.52 -11.24
CA ARG A 110 -14.08 18.06 -12.37
C ARG A 110 -15.40 18.81 -12.41
N LYS A 111 -16.13 18.90 -11.29
CA LYS A 111 -17.39 19.65 -11.20
C LYS A 111 -17.23 21.14 -11.57
N ARG A 112 -16.11 21.77 -11.18
CA ARG A 112 -15.83 23.18 -11.51
C ARG A 112 -15.54 23.42 -12.99
N PHE A 113 -14.98 22.43 -13.68
CA PHE A 113 -14.62 22.52 -15.10
C PHE A 113 -15.65 21.85 -16.04
N ILE A 114 -16.77 21.36 -15.52
CA ILE A 114 -17.91 21.01 -16.38
C ILE A 114 -18.52 22.33 -16.86
N PRO A 115 -18.49 22.64 -18.17
CA PRO A 115 -19.14 23.84 -18.68
C PRO A 115 -20.64 23.77 -18.36
N ALA A 116 -21.20 24.86 -17.85
CA ALA A 116 -22.64 24.98 -17.72
C ALA A 116 -23.25 24.77 -19.11
N ALA A 117 -24.20 23.83 -19.23
CA ALA A 117 -24.87 23.58 -20.49
C ALA A 117 -25.48 24.91 -20.98
N ALA A 118 -25.11 25.35 -22.18
CA ALA A 118 -25.55 26.62 -22.75
C ALA A 118 -27.04 26.63 -23.16
N ASN A 119 -27.79 25.58 -22.83
CA ASN A 119 -29.18 25.36 -23.21
C ASN A 119 -30.06 25.11 -21.96
N ALA A 120 -30.10 26.08 -21.05
CA ALA A 120 -31.09 26.15 -19.97
C ALA A 120 -31.84 27.48 -20.06
#